data_AF-A0A8H9N3K1-F1
#
_entry.id   AF-A0A8H9N3K1-F1
#
_cell.length_a   1.000
_cell.length_b   1.000
_cell.length_c   1.000
_cell.angle_alpha   90.00
_cell.angle_beta   90.00
_cell.angle_gamma   90.00
#
_symmetry.space_group_name_H-M   'P 1'
#
loop_
_entity.id
_entity.type
_entity.pdbx_description
1 polymer ?
#
loop_
_entity_poly.entity_id
_entity_poly.type
_entity_poly.pdbx_seq_one_letter_code
_entity_poly.pdbx_strand_id
1 'polypeptide(L)'
;MCISLAICDQQIDHIIGVVWNLVSPDQKLVRKFIENNSQFRRDELIRQINSEIQPDLSIYDCIDLLSKLNVEAVLCLRIVDSVPSYFVAWLGYIQQYTRLKIIILFSKNTVSLEKLEPIPCIQLPTLPKTEVIESCCNAVNELTGKRMQRSELDAAFSESKSLKEFTSIIQTATLYQCSVESLLLAHVRHPSST
;
A
#
# COMPACT_ATOMS: atom_id res chain seq x y z
N MET A 1 -11.63 -7.88 5.01
CA MET A 1 -11.13 -6.82 4.08
C MET A 1 -9.85 -6.21 4.65
N CYS A 2 -8.89 -5.80 3.83
CA CYS A 2 -7.67 -5.12 4.29
C CYS A 2 -7.63 -3.68 3.74
N ILE A 3 -7.46 -2.70 4.62
CA ILE A 3 -7.33 -1.29 4.28
C ILE A 3 -5.86 -0.92 4.52
N SER A 4 -5.11 -0.68 3.45
CA SER A 4 -3.69 -0.35 3.53
C SER A 4 -3.50 1.16 3.47
N LEU A 5 -2.86 1.74 4.48
CA LEU A 5 -2.52 3.17 4.54
C LEU A 5 -1.02 3.34 4.71
N ALA A 6 -0.40 4.13 3.84
CA ALA A 6 0.96 4.60 4.04
C ALA A 6 0.94 5.84 4.95
N ILE A 7 1.74 5.82 6.00
CA ILE A 7 1.87 6.89 6.98
C ILE A 7 3.26 7.51 6.82
N CYS A 8 3.30 8.74 6.34
CA CYS A 8 4.44 9.63 6.41
C CYS A 8 3.95 11.07 6.61
N ASP A 9 4.81 11.95 7.10
CA ASP A 9 4.45 13.32 7.52
C ASP A 9 3.82 14.19 6.41
N GLN A 10 3.89 13.77 5.14
CA GLN A 10 3.42 14.53 3.97
C GLN A 10 2.22 13.92 3.24
N GLN A 11 1.55 12.89 3.79
CA GLN A 11 0.57 12.09 3.03
C GLN A 11 -0.84 12.01 3.65
N ILE A 12 -1.27 13.02 4.42
CA ILE A 12 -2.65 13.06 4.96
C ILE A 12 -3.69 12.99 3.84
N ASP A 13 -3.48 13.72 2.73
CA ASP A 13 -4.38 13.70 1.57
C ASP A 13 -4.50 12.32 0.94
N HIS A 14 -3.41 11.54 0.95
CA HIS A 14 -3.42 10.16 0.47
C HIS A 14 -4.28 9.28 1.38
N ILE A 15 -4.17 9.44 2.70
CA ILE A 15 -5.01 8.71 3.67
C ILE A 15 -6.49 9.03 3.41
N ILE A 16 -6.81 10.32 3.26
CA ILE A 16 -8.18 10.76 2.95
C ILE A 16 -8.67 10.14 1.64
N GLY A 17 -7.86 10.19 0.59
CA GLY A 17 -8.19 9.62 -0.71
C GLY A 17 -8.46 8.11 -0.64
N VAL A 18 -7.64 7.36 0.08
CA VAL A 18 -7.84 5.90 0.24
C VAL A 18 -9.13 5.60 1.01
N VAL A 19 -9.39 6.30 2.11
CA VAL A 19 -10.61 6.09 2.91
C VAL A 19 -11.84 6.51 2.11
N TRP A 20 -11.80 7.65 1.42
CA TRP A 20 -12.91 8.12 0.59
C TRP A 20 -13.24 7.14 -0.54
N ASN A 21 -12.23 6.68 -1.29
CA ASN A 21 -12.43 5.72 -2.38
C ASN A 21 -13.00 4.38 -1.90
N LEU A 22 -12.71 4.01 -0.65
CA LEU A 22 -13.28 2.81 -0.03
C LEU A 22 -14.77 2.97 0.30
N VAL A 23 -15.16 4.13 0.83
CA VAL A 23 -16.51 4.33 1.37
C VAL A 23 -17.49 4.97 0.39
N SER A 24 -17.00 5.71 -0.60
CA SER A 24 -17.82 6.42 -1.59
C SER A 24 -18.78 5.53 -2.40
N PRO A 25 -18.50 4.24 -2.66
CA PRO A 25 -19.47 3.35 -3.29
C PRO A 25 -20.68 3.04 -2.39
N ASP A 26 -20.55 3.11 -1.06
CA ASP A 26 -21.64 2.88 -0.12
C ASP A 26 -22.42 4.18 0.15
N GLN A 27 -23.37 4.46 -0.75
CA GLN A 27 -24.22 5.66 -0.68
C GLN A 27 -24.99 5.78 0.64
N LYS A 28 -25.34 4.66 1.29
CA LYS A 28 -26.07 4.68 2.57
C LYS A 28 -25.15 5.12 3.70
N LEU A 29 -23.93 4.62 3.74
CA LEU A 29 -22.91 5.03 4.69
C LEU A 29 -22.54 6.50 4.51
N VAL A 30 -22.26 6.91 3.28
CA VAL A 30 -21.92 8.30 2.93
C VAL A 30 -23.03 9.25 3.35
N ARG A 31 -24.29 8.93 3.05
CA ARG A 31 -25.44 9.74 3.47
C ARG A 31 -25.52 9.87 4.99
N LYS A 32 -25.36 8.77 5.72
CA LYS A 32 -25.38 8.76 7.20
C LYS A 32 -24.26 9.64 7.79
N PHE A 33 -23.08 9.64 7.18
CA PHE A 33 -21.97 10.52 7.57
C PHE A 33 -22.32 12.00 7.33
N ILE A 34 -22.83 12.34 6.15
CA ILE A 34 -23.20 13.71 5.78
C ILE A 34 -24.32 14.26 6.68
N GLU A 35 -25.32 13.43 7.01
CA GLU A 35 -26.47 13.82 7.84
C GLU A 35 -26.09 14.11 9.30
N ASN A 36 -24.97 13.57 9.79
CA ASN A 36 -24.45 13.85 11.14
C ASN A 36 -23.69 15.18 11.23
N ASN A 37 -23.43 15.85 10.12
CA ASN A 37 -22.73 17.13 10.08
C ASN A 37 -23.69 18.33 10.25
N SER A 38 -23.12 19.48 10.63
CA SER A 38 -23.83 20.77 10.66
C SER A 38 -24.38 21.15 9.28
N GLN A 39 -25.44 21.96 9.24
CA GLN A 39 -26.10 22.33 7.98
C GLN A 39 -25.12 22.90 6.95
N PHE A 40 -24.27 23.85 7.36
CA PHE A 40 -23.27 24.45 6.48
C PHE A 40 -22.29 23.41 5.90
N ARG A 41 -21.74 22.55 6.77
CA ARG A 41 -20.77 21.52 6.36
C ARG A 41 -21.41 20.49 5.45
N ARG A 42 -22.66 20.13 5.73
CA ARG A 42 -23.47 19.20 4.93
C ARG A 42 -23.66 19.71 3.52
N ASP A 43 -24.08 20.97 3.38
CA ASP A 43 -24.35 21.57 2.07
C ASP A 43 -23.07 21.65 1.22
N GLU A 44 -21.94 21.98 1.84
CA GLU A 44 -20.64 22.00 1.16
C GLU A 44 -20.18 20.62 0.72
N LEU A 45 -20.29 19.59 1.57
CA LEU A 45 -19.94 18.21 1.21
C LEU A 45 -20.80 17.70 0.06
N ILE A 46 -22.11 17.96 0.08
CA ILE A 46 -23.04 17.59 -1.00
C ILE A 46 -22.63 18.27 -2.31
N ARG A 47 -22.30 19.58 -2.25
CA ARG A 47 -21.84 20.33 -3.42
C ARG A 47 -20.58 19.72 -4.03
N GLN A 48 -19.59 19.38 -3.20
CA GLN A 48 -18.33 18.78 -3.64
C GLN A 48 -18.55 17.40 -4.29
N ILE A 49 -19.34 16.54 -3.64
CA ILE A 49 -19.65 15.18 -4.13
C ILE A 49 -20.39 15.24 -5.47
N ASN A 50 -21.41 16.10 -5.59
CA ASN A 50 -22.18 16.26 -6.83
C ASN A 50 -21.35 16.85 -7.98
N SER A 51 -20.24 17.53 -7.66
CA SER A 51 -19.31 18.08 -8.65
C SER A 51 -18.23 17.08 -9.05
N GLU A 52 -18.30 15.82 -8.59
CA GLU A 52 -17.29 14.77 -8.79
C GLU A 52 -15.89 15.16 -8.27
N ILE A 53 -15.84 16.10 -7.32
CA ILE A 53 -14.61 16.53 -6.64
C ILE A 53 -14.43 15.68 -5.39
N GLN A 54 -13.19 15.33 -5.04
CA GLN A 54 -12.90 14.70 -3.76
C GLN A 54 -13.36 15.64 -2.63
N PRO A 55 -14.25 15.18 -1.73
CA PRO A 55 -14.72 16.02 -0.65
C PRO A 55 -13.54 16.41 0.25
N ASP A 56 -13.54 17.66 0.68
CA ASP A 56 -12.60 18.20 1.63
C ASP A 56 -12.88 17.57 3.00
N LEU A 57 -12.19 16.48 3.32
CA LEU A 57 -12.36 15.72 4.56
C LEU A 57 -11.11 15.87 5.43
N SER A 58 -11.31 15.88 6.74
CA SER A 58 -10.23 15.79 7.71
C SER A 58 -9.86 14.34 8.01
N ILE A 59 -8.72 14.15 8.68
CA ILE A 59 -8.30 12.83 9.16
C ILE A 59 -9.28 12.24 10.21
N TYR A 60 -10.03 13.09 10.93
CA TYR A 60 -11.06 12.64 11.87
C TYR A 60 -12.36 12.24 11.17
N ASP A 61 -12.71 12.93 10.08
CA ASP A 61 -13.81 12.52 9.20
C ASP A 61 -13.55 11.12 8.65
N CYS A 62 -12.30 10.81 8.29
CA CYS A 62 -11.90 9.49 7.85
C CYS A 62 -12.16 8.41 8.92
N ILE A 63 -11.88 8.69 10.20
CA ILE A 63 -12.15 7.73 11.28
C ILE A 63 -13.65 7.55 11.48
N ASP A 64 -14.42 8.63 11.39
CA ASP A 64 -15.87 8.58 11.51
C ASP A 64 -16.54 7.85 10.32
N LEU A 65 -15.93 7.89 9.15
CA LEU A 65 -16.33 7.06 8.00
C LEU A 65 -15.97 5.58 8.24
N LEU A 66 -14.75 5.31 8.70
CA LEU A 66 -14.30 3.95 9.03
C LEU A 66 -15.12 3.31 10.16
N SER A 67 -15.58 4.09 11.15
CA SER A 67 -16.42 3.60 12.25
C SER A 67 -17.78 3.07 11.78
N LYS A 68 -18.28 3.56 10.65
CA LYS A 68 -19.56 3.18 10.06
C LYS A 68 -19.47 1.97 9.14
N LEU A 69 -18.26 1.50 8.83
CA LEU A 69 -18.07 0.29 8.04
C LEU A 69 -18.67 -0.90 8.79
N ASN A 70 -19.64 -1.55 8.15
CA ASN A 70 -20.26 -2.77 8.68
C ASN A 70 -19.61 -4.03 8.11
N VAL A 71 -18.28 -4.08 8.11
CA VAL A 71 -17.49 -5.20 7.58
C VAL A 71 -16.34 -5.54 8.51
N GLU A 72 -15.98 -6.82 8.60
CA GLU A 72 -14.75 -7.21 9.29
C GLU A 72 -13.55 -6.79 8.43
N ALA A 73 -12.80 -5.82 8.96
CA ALA A 73 -11.66 -5.25 8.27
C ALA A 73 -10.45 -5.07 9.18
N VAL A 74 -9.28 -5.22 8.55
CA VAL A 74 -7.98 -4.98 9.14
C VAL A 74 -7.42 -3.69 8.56
N LEU A 75 -6.99 -2.78 9.41
CA LEU A 75 -6.30 -1.56 9.04
C LEU A 75 -4.79 -1.81 9.11
N CYS A 76 -4.15 -1.88 7.95
CA CYS A 76 -2.71 -2.05 7.82
C CYS A 76 -2.05 -0.68 7.64
N LEU A 77 -1.34 -0.23 8.66
CA LEU A 77 -0.66 1.06 8.70
C LEU A 77 0.83 0.86 8.44
N ARG A 78 1.35 1.36 7.32
CA ARG A 78 2.76 1.26 6.97
C ARG A 78 3.47 2.58 7.26
N ILE A 79 4.32 2.60 8.27
CA ILE A 79 5.16 3.77 8.60
C ILE A 79 6.43 3.70 7.76
N VAL A 80 6.66 4.72 6.95
CA VAL A 80 7.77 4.72 5.97
C VAL A 80 9.05 5.31 6.54
N ASP A 81 8.96 6.47 7.21
CA ASP A 81 10.13 7.26 7.59
C ASP A 81 10.17 7.56 9.11
N SER A 82 9.16 8.30 9.58
CA SER A 82 9.02 8.79 10.95
C SER A 82 7.67 8.44 11.52
N VAL A 83 7.57 8.33 12.85
CA VAL A 83 6.28 8.26 13.55
C VAL A 83 5.76 9.70 13.77
N PRO A 84 4.66 10.12 13.11
CA PRO A 84 4.09 11.46 13.29
C PRO A 84 3.68 11.71 14.75
N SER A 85 3.79 12.95 15.21
CA SER A 85 3.45 13.30 16.60
C SER A 85 2.00 12.99 16.97
N TYR A 86 1.07 13.12 16.03
CA TYR A 86 -0.35 12.84 16.22
C TYR A 86 -0.72 11.36 16.04
N PHE A 87 0.20 10.50 15.61
CA PHE A 87 -0.12 9.12 15.21
C PHE A 87 -0.65 8.28 16.36
N VAL A 88 -0.05 8.38 17.56
CA VAL A 88 -0.51 7.63 18.74
C VAL A 88 -1.93 8.05 19.15
N ALA A 89 -2.20 9.36 19.15
CA ALA A 89 -3.54 9.87 19.44
C ALA A 89 -4.56 9.39 18.39
N TRP A 90 -4.17 9.40 17.12
CA TRP A 90 -4.98 8.90 16.02
C TRP A 90 -5.28 7.40 16.15
N LEU A 91 -4.28 6.59 16.48
CA LEU A 91 -4.46 5.15 16.77
C LEU A 91 -5.45 4.92 17.91
N GLY A 92 -5.29 5.64 19.03
CA GLY A 92 -6.21 5.55 20.16
C GLY A 92 -7.64 5.90 19.76
N TYR A 93 -7.81 6.92 18.92
CA TYR A 93 -9.12 7.28 18.39
C TYR A 93 -9.70 6.19 17.49
N ILE A 94 -8.93 5.62 16.57
CA ILE A 94 -9.40 4.50 15.73
C ILE A 94 -9.83 3.30 16.59
N GLN A 95 -9.05 2.94 17.59
CA GLN A 95 -9.37 1.82 18.50
C GLN A 95 -10.64 2.07 19.30
N GLN A 96 -10.88 3.33 19.70
CA GLN A 96 -12.07 3.70 20.48
C GLN A 96 -13.35 3.70 19.62
N TYR A 97 -13.26 4.18 18.38
CA TYR A 97 -14.45 4.44 17.56
C TYR A 97 -14.70 3.40 16.47
N THR A 98 -13.76 2.50 16.19
CA THR A 98 -13.91 1.48 15.14
C THR A 98 -13.75 0.07 15.70
N ARG A 99 -14.27 -0.93 14.97
CA ARG A 99 -14.05 -2.36 15.28
C ARG A 99 -12.88 -2.95 14.48
N LEU A 100 -12.05 -2.10 13.88
CA LEU A 100 -10.98 -2.52 12.99
C LEU A 100 -9.83 -3.10 13.80
N LYS A 101 -9.32 -4.26 13.37
CA LYS A 101 -8.05 -4.76 13.88
C LYS A 101 -6.93 -3.95 13.22
N ILE A 102 -5.99 -3.45 14.00
CA ILE A 102 -4.91 -2.61 13.48
C ILE A 102 -3.61 -3.42 13.44
N ILE A 103 -2.93 -3.40 12.31
CA ILE A 103 -1.57 -3.92 12.14
C ILE A 103 -0.69 -2.76 11.72
N ILE A 104 0.43 -2.56 12.42
CA ILE A 104 1.40 -1.50 12.10
C ILE A 104 2.67 -2.17 11.57
N LEU A 105 3.10 -1.76 10.38
CA LEU A 105 4.34 -2.18 9.75
C LEU A 105 5.32 -1.01 9.77
N PHE A 106 6.47 -1.19 10.39
CA PHE A 106 7.52 -0.16 10.47
C PHE A 106 8.90 -0.80 10.35
N SER A 107 9.89 0.02 9.97
CA SER A 107 11.29 -0.40 9.93
C SER A 107 11.93 -0.18 11.30
N LYS A 108 12.90 -1.02 11.68
CA LYS A 108 13.71 -0.80 12.88
C LYS A 108 14.46 0.55 12.89
N ASN A 109 14.65 1.14 11.71
CA ASN A 109 15.33 2.42 11.53
C ASN A 109 14.35 3.62 11.50
N THR A 110 13.05 3.38 11.67
CA THR A 110 12.05 4.44 11.70
C THR A 110 12.36 5.41 12.85
N VAL A 111 12.25 6.71 12.58
CA VAL A 111 12.51 7.74 13.60
C VAL A 111 11.34 7.79 14.57
N SER A 112 11.65 7.97 15.85
CA SER A 112 10.68 8.09 16.93
C SER A 112 9.88 6.82 17.26
N LEU A 113 10.50 5.64 17.16
CA LEU A 113 9.87 4.37 17.53
C LEU A 113 9.53 4.26 19.02
N GLU A 114 10.20 5.03 19.89
CA GLU A 114 9.88 5.11 21.31
C GLU A 114 8.41 5.49 21.55
N LYS A 115 7.79 6.22 20.61
CA LYS A 115 6.36 6.57 20.66
C LYS A 115 5.44 5.36 20.52
N LEU A 116 5.93 4.22 20.02
CA LEU A 116 5.19 2.98 19.81
C LEU A 116 5.51 1.90 20.85
N GLU A 117 6.42 2.17 21.82
CA GLU A 117 6.78 1.24 22.90
C GLU A 117 5.59 0.56 23.61
N PRO A 118 4.43 1.22 23.86
CA PRO A 118 3.32 0.53 24.52
C PRO A 118 2.58 -0.48 23.64
N ILE A 119 2.92 -0.63 22.35
CA ILE A 119 2.23 -1.52 21.41
C ILE A 119 2.99 -2.86 21.30
N PRO A 120 2.31 -4.02 21.43
CA PRO A 120 2.93 -5.33 21.22
C PRO A 120 3.60 -5.41 19.85
N CYS A 121 4.90 -5.70 19.84
CA CYS A 121 5.72 -5.74 18.64
C CYS A 121 6.19 -7.16 18.35
N ILE A 122 6.03 -7.59 17.09
CA ILE A 122 6.60 -8.83 16.59
C ILE A 122 7.67 -8.44 15.57
N GLN A 123 8.91 -8.83 15.85
CA GLN A 123 9.98 -8.67 14.88
C GLN A 123 9.86 -9.76 13.82
N LEU A 124 9.64 -9.36 12.57
CA LEU A 124 9.70 -10.29 11.44
C LEU A 124 11.14 -10.79 11.27
N PRO A 125 11.34 -12.09 11.00
CA PRO A 125 12.67 -12.62 10.76
C PRO A 125 13.27 -11.98 9.51
N THR A 126 14.59 -11.80 9.53
CA THR A 126 15.31 -11.46 8.30
C THR A 126 15.31 -12.70 7.41
N LEU A 127 14.76 -12.57 6.21
CA LEU A 127 14.76 -13.67 5.24
C LEU A 127 16.21 -14.00 4.85
N PRO A 128 16.63 -15.27 4.96
CA PRO A 128 17.92 -15.72 4.45
C PRO A 128 18.06 -15.40 2.96
N LYS A 129 19.29 -15.08 2.52
CA LYS A 129 19.62 -14.84 1.10
C LYS A 129 19.05 -15.95 0.21
N THR A 130 19.17 -17.21 0.64
CA THR A 130 18.68 -18.38 -0.09
C THR A 130 17.18 -18.34 -0.34
N GLU A 131 16.38 -17.97 0.67
CA GLU A 131 14.93 -17.87 0.56
C GLU A 131 14.50 -16.70 -0.33
N VAL A 132 15.21 -15.57 -0.24
CA VAL A 132 14.95 -14.41 -1.11
C VAL A 132 15.21 -14.75 -2.57
N ILE A 133 16.35 -15.39 -2.86
CA ILE A 133 16.71 -15.79 -4.22
C ILE A 133 15.73 -16.83 -4.76
N GLU A 134 15.37 -17.83 -3.95
CA GLU A 134 14.43 -18.87 -4.34
C GLU A 134 13.03 -18.30 -4.62
N SER A 135 12.55 -17.40 -3.77
CA SER A 135 11.27 -16.71 -3.97
C SER A 135 11.27 -15.88 -5.26
N CYS A 136 12.34 -15.15 -5.55
CA CYS A 136 12.48 -14.41 -6.81
C CYS A 136 12.55 -15.34 -8.02
N CYS A 137 13.30 -16.44 -7.93
CA CYS A 137 13.35 -17.49 -8.95
C CYS A 137 11.95 -18.01 -9.31
N ASN A 138 11.17 -18.36 -8.28
CA ASN A 138 9.84 -18.91 -8.44
C ASN A 138 8.89 -17.86 -9.02
N ALA A 139 8.92 -16.63 -8.51
CA ALA A 139 8.09 -15.54 -9.03
C ALA A 139 8.37 -15.23 -10.51
N VAL A 140 9.64 -15.17 -10.93
CA VAL A 140 10.00 -14.96 -12.34
C VAL A 140 9.47 -16.12 -13.20
N ASN A 141 9.61 -17.36 -12.74
CA ASN A 141 9.13 -18.53 -13.45
C ASN A 141 7.60 -18.59 -13.55
N GLU A 142 6.89 -18.25 -12.49
CA GLU A 142 5.43 -18.17 -12.49
C GLU A 142 4.92 -17.07 -13.42
N LEU A 143 5.59 -15.92 -13.45
CA LEU A 143 5.18 -14.78 -14.28
C LEU A 143 5.53 -14.93 -15.76
N THR A 144 6.64 -15.59 -16.08
CA THR A 144 7.19 -15.62 -17.45
C THR A 144 7.24 -17.01 -18.07
N GLY A 145 7.01 -18.06 -17.29
CA GLY A 145 7.24 -19.45 -17.69
C GLY A 145 8.73 -19.82 -17.81
N LYS A 146 9.65 -18.94 -17.41
CA LYS A 146 11.10 -19.13 -17.56
C LYS A 146 11.83 -19.07 -16.23
N ARG A 147 12.87 -19.89 -16.14
CA ARG A 147 13.73 -19.92 -14.97
C ARG A 147 15.00 -19.12 -15.22
N MET A 148 15.17 -18.02 -14.49
CA MET A 148 16.45 -17.31 -14.42
C MET A 148 17.49 -18.20 -13.73
N GLN A 149 18.77 -18.11 -14.11
CA GLN A 149 19.78 -18.92 -13.46
C GLN A 149 20.00 -18.45 -12.03
N ARG A 150 20.09 -19.40 -11.10
CA ARG A 150 20.34 -19.08 -9.68
C ARG A 150 21.64 -18.29 -9.49
N SER A 151 22.67 -18.60 -10.28
CA SER A 151 23.95 -17.88 -10.31
C SER A 151 23.80 -16.40 -10.66
N GLU A 152 22.92 -16.06 -11.60
CA GLU A 152 22.65 -14.67 -12.00
C GLU A 152 21.94 -13.90 -10.88
N LEU A 153 20.97 -14.53 -10.22
CA LEU A 153 20.30 -13.97 -9.05
C LEU A 153 21.25 -13.81 -7.86
N ASP A 154 22.14 -14.78 -7.65
CA ASP A 154 23.18 -14.73 -6.61
C ASP A 154 24.15 -13.57 -6.84
N ALA A 155 24.56 -13.33 -8.08
CA ALA A 155 25.39 -12.20 -8.47
C ALA A 155 24.65 -10.86 -8.25
N ALA A 156 23.44 -10.74 -8.81
CA ALA A 156 22.62 -9.54 -8.65
C ALA A 156 22.33 -9.21 -7.18
N PHE A 157 22.05 -10.22 -6.35
CA PHE A 157 21.84 -10.01 -4.91
C PHE A 157 23.11 -9.51 -4.22
N SER A 158 24.28 -10.02 -4.61
CA SER A 158 25.56 -9.66 -3.99
C SER A 158 26.03 -8.26 -4.39
N GLU A 159 25.65 -7.79 -5.58
CA GLU A 159 25.94 -6.42 -6.07
C GLU A 159 24.94 -5.38 -5.57
N SER A 160 23.79 -5.82 -5.05
CA SER A 160 22.74 -4.93 -4.55
C SER A 160 23.01 -4.44 -3.13
N LYS A 161 22.82 -3.15 -2.89
CA LYS A 161 22.93 -2.54 -1.55
C LYS A 161 21.67 -2.69 -0.72
N SER A 162 20.55 -3.08 -1.35
CA SER A 162 19.27 -3.29 -0.68
C SER A 162 18.38 -4.28 -1.42
N LEU A 163 17.38 -4.84 -0.71
CA LEU A 163 16.37 -5.70 -1.33
C LEU A 163 15.56 -4.96 -2.41
N LYS A 164 15.34 -3.65 -2.25
CA LYS A 164 14.66 -2.81 -3.24
C LYS A 164 15.48 -2.70 -4.54
N GLU A 165 16.78 -2.49 -4.41
CA GLU A 165 17.70 -2.45 -5.56
C GLU A 165 17.76 -3.82 -6.26
N PHE A 166 17.94 -4.89 -5.48
CA PHE A 166 17.91 -6.26 -6.00
C PHE A 166 16.64 -6.56 -6.79
N THR A 167 15.47 -6.33 -6.19
CA THR A 167 14.18 -6.57 -6.84
C THR A 167 14.01 -5.72 -8.10
N SER A 168 14.47 -4.47 -8.10
CA SER A 168 14.47 -3.61 -9.29
C SER A 168 15.35 -4.17 -10.41
N ILE A 169 16.57 -4.63 -10.10
CA ILE A 169 17.46 -5.26 -11.09
C ILE A 169 16.78 -6.47 -11.73
N ILE A 170 16.19 -7.35 -10.91
CA ILE A 170 15.51 -8.55 -11.42
C ILE A 170 14.29 -8.19 -12.27
N GLN A 171 13.49 -7.22 -11.85
CA GLN A 171 12.34 -6.74 -12.62
C GLN A 171 12.78 -6.19 -13.98
N THR A 172 13.79 -5.34 -14.02
CA THR A 172 14.32 -4.77 -15.27
C THR A 172 14.86 -5.85 -16.20
N ALA A 173 15.67 -6.79 -15.68
CA ALA A 173 16.22 -7.89 -16.47
C ALA A 173 15.10 -8.78 -17.05
N THR A 174 14.10 -9.10 -16.25
CA THR A 174 12.95 -9.92 -16.66
C THR A 174 12.13 -9.22 -17.76
N LEU A 175 11.85 -7.93 -17.59
CA LEU A 175 11.14 -7.14 -18.59
C LEU A 175 11.90 -7.06 -19.92
N TYR A 176 13.22 -6.88 -19.86
CA TYR A 176 14.07 -6.84 -21.06
C TYR A 176 14.02 -8.18 -21.82
N GLN A 177 14.18 -9.31 -21.13
CA GLN A 177 14.11 -10.64 -21.75
C GLN A 177 12.76 -10.89 -22.42
N CYS A 178 11.65 -10.56 -21.75
CA CYS A 178 10.30 -10.70 -22.32
C CYS A 178 10.07 -9.77 -23.52
N SER A 179 10.64 -8.56 -23.50
CA SER A 179 10.52 -7.59 -24.60
C SER A 179 11.28 -8.03 -25.85
N VAL A 180 12.51 -8.53 -25.69
CA VAL A 180 13.33 -9.03 -26.82
C VAL A 180 12.65 -10.21 -27.50
N GLU A 181 12.10 -11.15 -26.73
CA GLU A 181 11.38 -12.28 -27.33
C GLU A 181 10.09 -11.87 -28.03
N SER A 182 9.35 -10.92 -27.46
CA SER A 182 8.14 -10.41 -28.11
C SER A 182 8.48 -9.79 -29.47
N LEU A 183 9.61 -9.08 -29.56
CA LEU A 183 10.13 -8.53 -30.82
C LEU A 183 10.59 -9.64 -31.78
N LEU A 184 11.30 -10.66 -31.31
CA LEU A 184 11.74 -11.79 -32.13
C LEU A 184 10.54 -12.59 -32.68
N LEU A 185 9.52 -12.85 -31.85
CA LEU A 185 8.28 -13.51 -32.27
C LEU A 185 7.49 -12.65 -33.27
N ALA A 186 7.47 -11.32 -33.11
CA ALA A 186 6.87 -10.41 -34.08
C ALA A 186 7.64 -10.40 -35.41
N HIS A 187 8.97 -10.47 -35.37
CA HIS A 187 9.83 -10.49 -36.56
C HIS A 187 9.71 -11.81 -37.34
N VAL A 188 9.65 -12.96 -36.66
CA VAL A 188 9.44 -14.28 -37.29
C VAL A 188 8.04 -14.40 -37.92
N ARG A 189 7.05 -13.67 -37.43
CA ARG A 189 5.69 -13.63 -37.99
C ARG A 189 5.54 -12.74 -39.23
N HIS A 190 6.56 -12.00 -39.61
CA HIS A 190 6.64 -11.34 -40.91
C HIS A 190 7.62 -12.12 -41.80
N PRO A 191 7.17 -13.13 -42.56
CA PRO A 191 8.00 -13.69 -43.60
C PRO A 191 8.34 -12.57 -44.56
N SER A 192 9.63 -12.43 -44.85
CA SER A 192 10.18 -11.56 -45.87
C SER A 192 9.33 -11.70 -47.13
N SER A 193 8.52 -10.69 -47.40
CA SER A 193 7.76 -10.60 -48.64
C SER A 193 8.79 -10.18 -49.69
N THR A 194 9.38 -11.17 -50.36
CA THR A 194 10.15 -10.99 -51.59
C THR A 194 9.25 -10.44 -52.69
#